data_AF-A0A0R0HKR6-F1
#
_entry.id   AF-A0A0R0HKR6-F1
#
_cell.length_a   1.000
_cell.length_b   1.000
_cell.length_c   1.000
_cell.angle_alpha   90.00
_cell.angle_beta   90.00
_cell.angle_gamma   90.00
#
_symmetry.space_group_name_H-M   'P 1'
#
loop_
_entity.id
_entity.type
_entity.pdbx_description
1 polymer ?
#
loop_
_entity_poly.entity_id
_entity_poly.type
_entity_poly.pdbx_seq_one_letter_code
_entity_poly.pdbx_strand_id
1 'polypeptide(L)'
;MLRTCLILTIFRAVNIIAFYVGKPFYRYRRLQGNPFMPILQVLIAAIRKRNLLCPSNPASMSENFQGRLLSHTSRLRFLDNAAIVEENNIEQKDSQWRSATVTRVEETKLILNVIPIWLTSLVVGVCTANHTVKQAAAMNLKINNSFKIPPASMESVSAFGTIICPNI
;
A
#
# COMPACT_ATOMS: atom_id res chain seq x y z
N MET A 1 9.52 10.83 -32.39
CA MET A 1 8.59 10.91 -31.24
C MET A 1 7.17 10.52 -31.62
N LEU A 2 6.55 11.12 -32.64
CA LEU A 2 5.17 10.77 -33.02
C LEU A 2 4.98 9.29 -33.42
N ARG A 3 5.91 8.72 -34.21
CA ARG A 3 5.87 7.31 -34.63
C ARG A 3 5.94 6.32 -33.46
N THR A 4 6.82 6.57 -32.47
CA THR A 4 6.94 5.71 -31.28
C THR A 4 5.73 5.84 -30.37
N CYS A 5 5.16 7.03 -30.21
CA CYS A 5 3.89 7.19 -29.49
C CYS A 5 2.75 6.42 -30.17
N LEU A 6 2.65 6.45 -31.51
CA LEU A 6 1.62 5.73 -32.25
C LEU A 6 1.71 4.21 -32.02
N ILE A 7 2.91 3.65 -32.08
CA ILE A 7 3.13 2.21 -31.83
C ILE A 7 2.67 1.82 -30.42
N LEU A 8 3.05 2.60 -29.40
CA LEU A 8 2.65 2.33 -28.01
C LEU A 8 1.13 2.45 -27.80
N THR A 9 0.48 3.42 -28.45
CA THR A 9 -0.98 3.59 -28.37
C THR A 9 -1.71 2.43 -29.03
N ILE A 10 -1.26 1.98 -30.21
CA ILE A 10 -1.84 0.82 -30.90
C ILE A 10 -1.69 -0.43 -30.02
N PHE A 11 -0.51 -0.68 -29.46
CA PHE A 11 -0.29 -1.84 -28.58
C PHE A 11 -1.20 -1.81 -27.35
N ARG A 12 -1.37 -0.65 -26.70
CA ARG A 12 -2.33 -0.49 -25.59
C ARG A 12 -3.77 -0.77 -26.01
N ALA A 13 -4.18 -0.27 -27.17
CA ALA A 13 -5.52 -0.51 -27.71
C ALA A 13 -5.77 -2.00 -27.98
N VAL A 14 -4.81 -2.69 -28.59
CA VAL A 14 -4.89 -4.14 -28.84
C VAL A 14 -5.03 -4.93 -27.53
N ASN A 15 -4.25 -4.60 -26.49
CA ASN A 15 -4.38 -5.25 -25.18
C ASN A 15 -5.76 -5.03 -24.54
N ILE A 16 -6.29 -3.80 -24.64
CA ILE A 16 -7.63 -3.48 -24.12
C ILE A 16 -8.69 -4.30 -24.87
N ILE A 17 -8.63 -4.35 -26.20
CA ILE A 17 -9.56 -5.13 -27.02
C ILE A 17 -9.48 -6.62 -26.65
N ALA A 18 -8.27 -7.18 -26.54
CA ALA A 18 -8.07 -8.56 -26.12
C ALA A 18 -8.67 -8.85 -24.74
N PHE A 19 -8.51 -7.94 -23.78
CA PHE A 19 -9.10 -8.06 -22.44
C PHE A 19 -10.64 -8.05 -22.50
N TYR A 20 -11.24 -7.17 -23.31
CA TYR A 20 -12.70 -7.12 -23.46
C TYR A 20 -13.28 -8.36 -24.15
N VAL A 21 -12.59 -8.89 -25.16
CA VAL A 21 -12.97 -10.16 -25.82
C VAL A 21 -12.82 -11.33 -24.87
N GLY A 22 -11.82 -11.30 -23.97
CA GLY A 22 -11.60 -12.33 -22.95
C GLY A 22 -12.56 -12.25 -21.76
N LYS A 23 -13.22 -11.10 -21.53
CA LYS A 23 -14.14 -10.86 -20.40
C LYS A 23 -15.17 -11.98 -20.14
N PRO A 24 -15.86 -12.58 -21.13
CA PRO A 24 -16.79 -13.71 -20.89
C PRO A 24 -16.12 -14.98 -20.35
N PHE A 25 -14.82 -15.17 -20.56
CA PHE A 25 -14.08 -16.32 -20.05
C PHE A 25 -13.57 -16.10 -18.60
N TYR A 26 -13.66 -14.88 -18.06
CA TYR A 26 -13.24 -14.60 -16.69
C TYR A 26 -14.32 -14.99 -15.68
N ARG A 27 -13.95 -15.85 -14.73
CA ARG A 27 -14.79 -16.20 -13.58
C ARG A 27 -14.73 -15.08 -12.55
N TYR A 28 -15.84 -14.37 -12.37
CA TYR A 28 -15.95 -13.30 -11.39
C TYR A 28 -15.85 -13.85 -9.96
N ARG A 29 -14.80 -13.46 -9.24
CA ARG A 29 -14.68 -13.66 -7.79
C ARG A 29 -15.45 -12.55 -7.08
N ARG A 30 -16.22 -12.88 -6.03
CA ARG A 30 -16.92 -11.85 -5.23
C ARG A 30 -15.91 -10.82 -4.74
N LEU A 31 -16.25 -9.53 -4.92
CA LEU A 31 -15.41 -8.42 -4.49
C LEU A 31 -15.21 -8.52 -2.98
N GLN A 32 -13.99 -8.89 -2.57
CA GLN A 32 -13.55 -8.74 -1.19
C GLN A 32 -13.57 -7.24 -0.91
N GLY A 33 -14.31 -6.81 0.10
CA GLY A 33 -14.53 -5.39 0.40
C GLY A 33 -13.23 -4.61 0.48
N ASN A 34 -13.27 -3.31 0.19
CA ASN A 34 -12.08 -2.46 0.13
C ASN A 34 -11.26 -2.58 1.43
N PRO A 35 -10.01 -3.11 1.39
CA PRO A 35 -9.19 -3.31 2.59
C PRO A 35 -8.84 -1.98 3.28
N PHE A 36 -8.94 -0.86 2.58
CA PHE A 36 -8.71 0.47 3.16
C PHE A 36 -9.87 0.98 4.00
N MET A 37 -11.10 0.51 3.77
CA MET A 37 -12.28 1.00 4.50
C MET A 37 -12.20 0.69 6.00
N PRO A 38 -11.89 -0.55 6.44
CA PRO A 38 -11.70 -0.86 7.87
C PRO A 38 -10.59 -0.04 8.53
N ILE A 39 -9.49 0.22 7.81
CA ILE A 39 -8.35 1.02 8.30
C ILE A 39 -8.79 2.47 8.56
N LEU A 40 -9.48 3.06 7.58
CA LEU A 40 -9.98 4.43 7.70
C LEU A 40 -10.99 4.56 8.84
N GLN A 41 -11.87 3.56 8.98
CA GLN A 41 -12.85 3.50 10.05
C GLN A 41 -12.18 3.46 11.44
N VAL A 42 -11.15 2.61 11.60
CA VAL A 42 -10.35 2.54 12.83
C VAL A 42 -9.69 3.89 13.13
N LEU A 43 -9.07 4.50 12.12
CA LEU A 43 -8.37 5.77 12.25
C LEU A 43 -9.34 6.89 12.68
N ILE A 44 -10.50 6.99 12.04
CA ILE A 44 -11.54 7.98 12.35
C ILE A 44 -12.08 7.74 13.77
N ALA A 45 -12.35 6.49 14.15
CA ALA A 45 -12.82 6.14 15.49
C ALA A 45 -11.78 6.49 16.56
N ALA A 46 -10.49 6.21 16.32
CA ALA A 46 -9.39 6.59 17.20
C ALA A 46 -9.28 8.12 17.37
N ILE A 47 -9.29 8.85 16.26
CA ILE A 47 -9.17 10.31 16.25
C ILE A 47 -10.37 10.94 16.97
N ARG A 48 -11.58 10.44 16.75
CA ARG A 48 -12.80 10.95 17.41
C ARG A 48 -12.79 10.69 18.92
N LYS A 49 -12.25 9.55 19.36
CA LYS A 49 -12.17 9.17 20.79
C LYS A 49 -10.87 9.63 21.47
N ARG A 50 -9.97 10.34 20.78
CA ARG A 50 -8.67 10.77 21.33
C ARG A 50 -8.76 11.68 22.55
N ASN A 51 -9.90 12.37 22.74
CA ASN A 51 -10.14 13.27 23.86
C ASN A 51 -10.65 12.54 25.11
N LEU A 52 -10.99 11.26 25.01
CA LEU A 52 -11.34 10.44 26.17
C LEU A 52 -10.04 9.97 26.83
N LEU A 53 -9.91 10.29 28.12
CA LEU A 53 -8.76 9.90 28.94
C LEU A 53 -8.52 8.39 28.85
N CYS A 54 -7.29 8.03 28.50
CA CYS A 54 -6.81 6.66 28.38
C CYS A 54 -7.19 5.86 29.65
N PRO A 55 -7.97 4.76 29.55
CA PRO A 55 -8.27 3.94 30.70
C PRO A 55 -6.97 3.25 31.12
N SER A 56 -6.51 3.54 32.33
CA SER A 56 -5.31 2.93 32.92
C SER A 56 -5.49 1.44 33.24
N ASN A 57 -6.69 0.86 33.01
CA ASN A 57 -7.03 -0.51 33.34
C ASN A 57 -7.36 -1.33 32.08
N PRO A 58 -6.72 -2.50 31.86
CA PRO A 58 -7.02 -3.40 30.73
C PRO A 58 -8.38 -4.13 30.85
N ALA A 59 -9.17 -3.85 31.89
CA ALA A 59 -10.41 -4.56 32.20
C ALA A 59 -11.65 -4.07 31.42
N SER A 60 -11.59 -2.92 30.73
CA SER A 60 -12.73 -2.38 29.96
C SER A 60 -12.64 -2.64 28.45
N MET A 61 -11.67 -3.45 28.00
CA MET A 61 -11.61 -3.91 26.61
C MET A 61 -12.54 -5.11 26.42
N SER A 62 -13.66 -4.87 25.73
CA SER A 62 -14.65 -5.87 25.30
C SER A 62 -14.03 -7.25 25.09
N GLU A 63 -14.35 -8.15 26.00
CA GLU A 63 -14.06 -9.58 25.95
C GLU A 63 -14.62 -10.17 24.64
N ASN A 64 -13.73 -10.39 23.68
CA ASN A 64 -13.90 -11.40 22.63
C ASN A 64 -12.57 -12.16 22.55
N PHE A 65 -12.21 -12.79 23.67
CA PHE A 65 -11.02 -13.62 23.85
C PHE A 65 -11.19 -14.97 23.15
N GLN A 66 -11.15 -15.01 21.82
CA GLN A 66 -11.12 -16.30 21.11
C GLN A 66 -10.43 -16.29 19.74
N GLY A 67 -9.42 -15.44 19.56
CA GLY A 67 -8.61 -15.46 18.35
C GLY A 67 -7.26 -14.75 18.52
N ARG A 68 -6.24 -15.51 18.92
CA ARG A 68 -4.79 -15.22 18.73
C ARG A 68 -4.41 -13.75 18.94
N LEU A 69 -4.28 -13.35 20.21
CA LEU A 69 -3.71 -12.06 20.63
C LEU A 69 -2.31 -11.87 20.03
N LEU A 70 -2.20 -10.99 19.04
CA LEU A 70 -0.93 -10.39 18.66
C LEU A 70 -0.44 -9.57 19.86
N SER A 71 0.79 -9.84 20.29
CA SER A 71 1.40 -9.25 21.49
C SER A 71 1.24 -7.73 21.47
N HIS A 72 0.59 -7.19 22.51
CA HIS A 72 0.25 -5.78 22.66
C HIS A 72 1.48 -4.89 22.39
N THR A 73 1.48 -4.15 21.28
CA THR A 73 2.61 -3.28 20.91
C THR A 73 2.38 -1.89 21.49
N SER A 74 3.37 -1.35 22.22
CA SER A 74 3.30 -0.04 22.86
C SER A 74 3.39 1.14 21.89
N ARG A 75 3.69 0.88 20.61
CA ARG A 75 3.70 1.90 19.55
C ARG A 75 2.27 2.22 19.11
N LEU A 76 1.97 3.52 18.98
CA LEU A 76 0.66 4.07 18.56
C LEU A 76 -0.49 3.81 19.55
N ARG A 77 -0.23 3.93 20.86
CA ARG A 77 -1.22 3.74 21.94
C ARG A 77 -2.50 4.59 21.80
N PHE A 78 -2.45 5.71 21.08
CA PHE A 78 -3.65 6.51 20.80
C PHE A 78 -4.70 5.76 19.96
N LEU A 79 -4.31 4.73 19.21
CA LEU A 79 -5.22 3.90 18.42
C LEU A 79 -5.99 2.91 19.30
N ASP A 80 -5.48 2.58 20.49
CA ASP A 80 -6.20 1.72 21.45
C ASP A 80 -7.51 2.36 21.91
N ASN A 81 -7.58 3.70 21.88
CA ASN A 81 -8.81 4.44 22.18
C ASN A 81 -9.95 4.13 21.18
N ALA A 82 -9.66 3.63 19.98
CA ALA A 82 -10.69 3.19 19.05
C ALA A 82 -11.45 1.93 19.51
N ALA A 83 -10.78 1.07 20.27
CA ALA A 83 -11.33 -0.20 20.75
C ALA A 83 -12.15 -0.05 22.05
N ILE A 84 -12.14 1.13 22.69
CA ILE A 84 -12.90 1.38 23.91
C ILE A 84 -14.40 1.40 23.58
N VAL A 85 -15.14 0.44 24.13
CA VAL A 85 -16.61 0.41 24.08
C VAL A 85 -17.13 1.35 25.17
N GLU A 86 -17.84 2.39 24.76
CA GLU A 86 -18.42 3.36 25.67
C GLU A 86 -19.72 2.78 26.24
N GLU A 87 -19.71 2.42 27.52
CA GLU A 87 -20.82 1.76 28.23
C GLU A 87 -22.11 2.60 28.26
N ASN A 88 -22.01 3.91 28.03
CA ASN A 88 -23.15 4.84 28.03
C ASN A 88 -24.02 4.81 26.77
N ASN A 89 -23.80 3.89 25.81
CA ASN A 89 -24.56 3.83 24.55
C ASN A 89 -25.06 2.41 24.21
N ILE A 90 -25.46 1.64 25.21
CA ILE A 90 -25.98 0.26 25.04
C ILE A 90 -27.24 0.21 24.14
N GLU A 91 -27.97 1.33 23.99
CA GLU A 91 -29.18 1.39 23.17
C GLU A 91 -28.93 1.54 21.66
N GLN A 92 -27.70 1.80 21.21
CA GLN A 92 -27.39 2.04 19.77
C GLN A 92 -26.37 1.03 19.21
N LYS A 93 -26.65 -0.26 19.47
CA LYS A 93 -25.78 -1.41 19.19
C LYS A 93 -25.54 -1.70 17.69
N ASP A 94 -26.25 -1.01 16.78
CA ASP A 94 -26.27 -1.34 15.35
C ASP A 94 -25.30 -0.55 14.45
N SER A 95 -24.64 0.49 14.94
CA SER A 95 -23.65 1.17 14.11
C SER A 95 -22.30 0.43 14.15
N GLN A 96 -22.15 -0.55 13.26
CA GLN A 96 -20.89 -1.24 12.92
C GLN A 96 -19.69 -0.28 12.73
N TRP A 97 -19.98 1.01 12.57
CA TRP A 97 -19.08 2.14 12.40
C TRP A 97 -18.39 2.64 13.69
N ARG A 98 -18.94 2.45 14.90
CA ARG A 98 -18.41 3.11 16.14
C ARG A 98 -17.47 2.27 17.01
N SER A 99 -17.52 0.95 16.90
CA SER A 99 -16.68 0.05 17.70
C SER A 99 -15.83 -0.80 16.77
N ALA A 100 -14.60 -0.35 16.51
CA ALA A 100 -13.65 -1.14 15.76
C ALA A 100 -13.13 -2.26 16.66
N THR A 101 -13.33 -3.52 16.24
CA THR A 101 -12.81 -4.70 16.94
C THR A 101 -11.30 -4.58 17.16
N VAL A 102 -10.80 -5.01 18.33
CA VAL A 102 -9.37 -4.97 18.70
C VAL A 102 -8.47 -5.51 17.59
N THR A 103 -8.90 -6.58 16.91
CA THR A 103 -8.18 -7.15 15.76
C THR A 103 -7.97 -6.17 14.61
N ARG A 104 -8.97 -5.35 14.26
CA ARG A 104 -8.84 -4.33 13.20
C ARG A 104 -7.90 -3.20 13.60
N VAL A 105 -7.85 -2.89 14.90
CA VAL A 105 -6.92 -1.89 15.43
C VAL A 105 -5.47 -2.37 15.29
N GLU A 106 -5.20 -3.63 15.66
CA GLU A 106 -3.86 -4.22 15.52
C GLU A 106 -3.44 -4.38 14.04
N GLU A 107 -4.34 -4.79 13.15
CA GLU A 107 -4.07 -4.80 11.69
C GLU A 107 -3.70 -3.40 11.17
N THR A 108 -4.43 -2.37 11.62
CA THR A 108 -4.16 -0.98 11.25
C THR A 108 -2.80 -0.50 11.78
N LYS A 109 -2.45 -0.85 13.02
CA LYS A 109 -1.13 -0.54 13.59
C LYS A 109 0.00 -1.18 12.78
N LEU A 110 -0.16 -2.44 12.37
CA LEU A 110 0.82 -3.12 11.53
C LEU A 110 1.03 -2.36 10.21
N ILE A 111 -0.05 -1.96 9.54
CA ILE A 111 0.04 -1.21 8.28
C ILE A 111 0.71 0.15 8.49
N LEU A 112 0.33 0.89 9.55
CA LEU A 112 0.94 2.16 9.89
C LEU A 112 2.44 2.04 10.19
N ASN A 113 2.86 0.93 10.80
CA ASN A 113 4.28 0.66 11.04
C ASN A 113 5.06 0.33 9.75
N VAL A 114 4.40 -0.14 8.70
CA VAL A 114 5.03 -0.41 7.39
C VAL A 114 5.19 0.87 6.55
N ILE A 115 4.37 1.90 6.78
CA ILE A 115 4.43 3.16 6.01
C ILE A 115 5.83 3.79 6.03
N PRO A 116 6.54 3.94 7.18
CA PRO A 116 7.89 4.49 7.18
C PRO A 116 8.89 3.70 6.33
N ILE A 117 8.82 2.36 6.37
CA ILE A 117 9.69 1.47 5.58
C ILE A 117 9.41 1.65 4.09
N TRP A 118 8.14 1.77 3.73
CA TRP A 118 7.74 2.03 2.36
C TRP A 118 8.22 3.41 1.88
N LEU A 119 8.12 4.45 2.72
CA LEU A 119 8.60 5.80 2.41
C LEU A 119 10.11 5.85 2.22
N THR A 120 10.91 5.19 3.07
CA THR A 120 12.36 5.14 2.89
C THR A 120 12.73 4.42 1.59
N SER A 121 12.00 3.36 1.23
CA SER A 121 12.19 2.65 -0.04
C SER A 121 11.94 3.55 -1.25
N LEU A 122 10.93 4.42 -1.20
CA LEU A 122 10.69 5.41 -2.26
C LEU A 122 11.82 6.42 -2.38
N VAL A 123 12.34 6.94 -1.28
CA VAL A 123 13.45 7.90 -1.30
C VAL A 123 14.68 7.27 -1.94
N VAL A 124 15.02 6.03 -1.55
CA VAL A 124 16.13 5.29 -2.15
C VAL A 124 15.91 5.11 -3.65
N GLY A 125 14.72 4.67 -4.07
CA GLY A 125 14.41 4.47 -5.49
C GLY A 125 14.51 5.74 -6.34
N VAL A 126 14.10 6.89 -5.80
CA VAL A 126 14.27 8.20 -6.49
C VAL A 126 15.75 8.60 -6.54
N CYS A 127 16.50 8.35 -5.47
CA CYS A 127 17.91 8.70 -5.40
C CYS A 127 18.74 7.87 -6.41
N THR A 128 18.50 6.55 -6.48
CA THR A 128 19.16 5.67 -7.44
C THR A 128 18.83 6.07 -8.87
N ALA A 129 17.55 6.32 -9.18
CA ALA A 129 17.11 6.78 -10.50
C ALA A 129 17.86 8.04 -10.95
N ASN A 130 17.99 9.04 -10.07
CA ASN A 130 18.70 10.28 -10.40
C ASN A 130 20.21 10.07 -10.58
N HIS A 131 20.83 9.22 -9.75
CA HIS A 131 22.26 8.94 -9.84
C HIS A 131 22.59 8.21 -11.14
N THR A 132 21.86 7.14 -11.47
CA THR A 132 22.07 6.38 -12.70
C THR A 132 21.81 7.24 -13.93
N VAL A 133 20.78 8.08 -13.94
CA VAL A 133 20.51 8.99 -15.09
C VAL A 133 21.68 9.96 -15.29
N LYS A 134 22.24 10.52 -14.21
CA LYS A 134 23.39 11.43 -14.29
C LYS A 134 24.65 10.69 -14.74
N GLN A 135 24.92 9.52 -14.19
CA GLN A 135 26.05 8.68 -14.57
C GLN A 135 25.93 8.25 -16.04
N ALA A 136 24.77 7.79 -16.46
CA ALA A 136 24.44 7.46 -17.84
C ALA A 136 24.67 8.65 -18.79
N ALA A 137 24.27 9.85 -18.39
CA ALA A 137 24.46 11.05 -19.19
C ALA A 137 25.94 11.43 -19.38
N ALA A 138 26.81 11.05 -18.45
CA ALA A 138 28.26 11.21 -18.56
C ALA A 138 28.96 10.10 -19.39
N MET A 139 28.28 8.96 -19.62
CA MET A 139 28.82 7.84 -20.39
C MET A 139 28.62 8.03 -21.90
N ASN A 140 29.45 7.36 -22.71
CA ASN A 140 29.23 7.32 -24.15
C ASN A 140 28.07 6.36 -24.48
N LEU A 141 26.89 6.92 -24.74
CA LEU A 141 25.66 6.18 -25.01
C LEU A 141 25.47 5.79 -26.49
N LYS A 142 26.49 5.96 -27.35
CA LYS A 142 26.43 5.52 -28.74
C LYS A 142 26.71 4.02 -28.85
N ILE A 143 25.70 3.25 -29.26
CA ILE A 143 25.87 1.84 -29.65
C ILE A 143 26.40 1.75 -31.09
N ASN A 144 25.92 2.63 -31.95
CA ASN A 144 26.32 2.72 -33.37
C ASN A 144 26.28 4.21 -33.78
N ASN A 145 26.86 4.56 -34.93
CA ASN A 145 26.85 5.92 -35.48
C ASN A 145 25.46 6.54 -35.56
N SER A 146 24.41 5.72 -35.69
CA SER A 146 23.02 6.18 -35.78
C SER A 146 22.18 5.97 -34.52
N PHE A 147 22.65 5.20 -33.53
CA PHE A 147 21.84 4.82 -32.36
C PHE A 147 22.47 5.25 -31.04
N LYS A 148 21.81 6.23 -30.39
CA LYS A 148 22.16 6.73 -29.06
C LYS A 148 21.07 6.34 -28.07
N ILE A 149 21.45 5.64 -27.00
CA ILE A 149 20.53 5.26 -25.92
C ILE A 149 20.21 6.50 -25.08
N PRO A 150 18.95 6.76 -24.71
CA PRO A 150 18.63 7.82 -23.77
C PRO A 150 19.08 7.44 -22.34
N PRO A 151 19.72 8.36 -21.57
CA PRO A 151 20.20 8.05 -20.22
C PRO A 151 19.12 7.47 -19.30
N ALA A 152 17.88 7.93 -19.43
CA ALA A 152 16.75 7.47 -18.64
C ALA A 152 16.35 6.00 -18.89
N SER A 153 16.66 5.41 -20.04
CA SER A 153 16.36 4.00 -20.29
C SER A 153 17.40 3.05 -19.71
N MET A 154 18.52 3.54 -19.18
CA MET A 154 19.52 2.68 -18.55
C MET A 154 18.99 2.01 -17.27
N GLU A 155 18.07 2.68 -16.56
CA GLU A 155 17.38 2.09 -15.41
C GLU A 155 16.57 0.85 -15.78
N SER A 156 15.83 0.90 -16.89
CA SER A 156 15.06 -0.27 -17.33
C SER A 156 15.98 -1.41 -17.78
N VAL A 157 17.11 -1.10 -18.44
CA VAL A 157 18.10 -2.11 -18.83
C VAL A 157 18.69 -2.81 -17.60
N SER A 158 19.01 -2.05 -16.56
CA SER A 158 19.52 -2.60 -15.29
C SER A 158 18.52 -3.57 -14.66
N ALA A 159 17.24 -3.18 -14.59
CA ALA A 159 16.17 -4.02 -14.04
C ALA A 159 15.98 -5.33 -14.82
N PHE A 160 16.02 -5.30 -16.16
CA PHE A 160 16.01 -6.53 -16.96
C PHE A 160 17.24 -7.40 -16.71
N GLY A 161 18.41 -6.77 -16.55
CA GLY A 161 19.65 -7.46 -16.21
C GLY A 161 19.57 -8.22 -14.89
N THR A 162 18.99 -7.62 -13.85
CA THR A 162 18.81 -8.28 -12.54
C THR A 162 17.79 -9.42 -12.58
N ILE A 163 16.75 -9.33 -13.42
CA ILE A 163 15.80 -10.43 -13.61
C ILE A 163 16.46 -11.62 -14.31
N ILE A 164 17.28 -11.34 -15.33
CA ILE A 164 17.98 -12.38 -16.09
C ILE A 164 19.12 -13.00 -15.27
N CYS A 165 19.81 -12.20 -14.45
CA CYS A 165 20.90 -12.64 -13.60
C CYS A 165 20.62 -12.29 -12.13
N PRO A 166 19.93 -13.17 -11.38
CA PRO A 166 19.55 -12.89 -10.00
C PRO A 166 20.71 -12.92 -8.99
N ASN A 167 21.96 -13.13 -9.41
CA ASN A 167 23.13 -13.31 -8.53
C ASN A 167 24.32 -12.39 -8.90
N ILE A 168 24.08 -11.10 -9.10
CA ILE A 168 25.13 -10.07 -9.00
C ILE A 168 25.04 -9.41 -7.64
#